data_AF-A0A1F6QSU3-F1
#
_entry.id   AF-A0A1F6QSU3-F1
#
_cell.length_a   1.000
_cell.length_b   1.000
_cell.length_c   1.000
_cell.angle_alpha   90.00
_cell.angle_beta   90.00
_cell.angle_gamma   90.00
#
_symmetry.space_group_name_H-M   'P 1'
#
loop_
_entity.id
_entity.type
_entity.pdbx_description
1 polymer ?
#
loop_
_entity_poly.entity_id
_entity_poly.type
_entity_poly.pdbx_seq_one_letter_code
_entity_poly.pdbx_strand_id
1 'polypeptide(L)'
;MFSSLELVFFFKQLHHLISSGISLYPAIELIYLDIGSNKLKKPLQLILSALREGESLSNILHSKLNVDLFITNVIKVGENNGELGQALNKACQYLEQKISLKNKIILALSYPAILFTFGIIIVTIVVRTVIPKYLEIFQSYEIELPTPTRILLKVYELFTSYWWNIPLVMIVTGLIVYLLFKKDIKMFLSKTSFSIPIYGTFKYYITLMNFLSNLGSLHNSGISIVKSLQLSIATTNNAFFKHQLTGVIQKIIEGEKLSIALWNTRFFPAIVIKMIMVGEETAKLDKMLLQLTDYLNSELEIELQRFIVLIAPVCMVFIGLFVIFIALALLLPTFNIVKVLHIN
;
A
#
# COMPACT_ATOMS: atom_id res chain seq x y z
N MET A 1 -10.22 -16.81 11.54
CA MET A 1 -9.15 -15.80 11.63
C MET A 1 -9.80 -14.43 11.72
N PHE A 2 -9.25 -13.53 12.54
CA PHE A 2 -9.75 -12.17 12.68
C PHE A 2 -9.58 -11.38 11.38
N SER A 3 -10.62 -10.64 10.98
CA SER A 3 -10.48 -9.49 10.08
C SER A 3 -9.71 -8.35 10.77
N SER A 4 -9.08 -7.46 10.00
CA SER A 4 -8.35 -6.31 10.58
C SER A 4 -9.26 -5.42 11.45
N LEU A 5 -10.52 -5.20 11.04
CA LEU A 5 -11.50 -4.44 11.82
C LEU A 5 -11.93 -5.17 13.10
N GLU A 6 -12.13 -6.48 13.00
CA GLU A 6 -12.47 -7.32 14.15
C GLU A 6 -11.34 -7.34 15.19
N LEU A 7 -10.09 -7.32 14.73
CA LEU A 7 -8.91 -7.30 15.60
C LEU A 7 -8.72 -5.92 16.28
N VAL A 8 -9.05 -4.81 15.59
CA VAL A 8 -9.14 -3.47 16.20
C VAL A 8 -10.18 -3.48 17.30
N PHE A 9 -11.38 -3.96 17.02
CA PHE A 9 -12.46 -4.03 18.00
C PHE A 9 -12.07 -4.86 19.23
N PHE A 10 -11.46 -6.04 19.00
CA PHE A 10 -10.95 -6.89 20.07
C PHE A 10 -9.91 -6.17 20.95
N PHE A 11 -8.88 -5.56 20.36
CA PHE A 11 -7.87 -4.84 21.13
C PHE A 11 -8.40 -3.62 21.86
N LYS A 12 -9.36 -2.90 21.27
CA LYS A 12 -9.99 -1.73 21.89
C LYS A 12 -10.80 -2.11 23.11
N GLN A 13 -11.67 -3.12 22.98
CA GLN A 13 -12.43 -3.64 24.11
C GLN A 13 -11.53 -4.22 25.20
N LEU A 14 -10.52 -5.01 24.81
CA LEU A 14 -9.60 -5.61 25.76
C LEU A 14 -8.78 -4.52 26.48
N HIS A 15 -8.32 -3.49 25.77
CA HIS A 15 -7.67 -2.34 26.37
C HIS A 15 -8.55 -1.68 27.44
N HIS A 16 -9.83 -1.43 27.15
CA HIS A 16 -10.76 -0.83 28.13
C HIS A 16 -10.89 -1.69 29.39
N LEU A 17 -11.14 -3.00 29.24
CA LEU A 17 -11.31 -3.90 30.38
C LEU A 17 -10.03 -4.05 31.23
N ILE A 18 -8.88 -4.24 30.58
CA ILE A 18 -7.58 -4.34 31.26
C ILE A 18 -7.23 -3.02 31.97
N SER A 19 -7.49 -1.88 31.35
CA SER A 19 -7.23 -0.56 31.94
C SER A 19 -8.17 -0.24 33.10
N SER A 20 -9.35 -0.89 33.15
CA SER A 20 -10.26 -0.87 34.31
C SER A 20 -9.87 -1.85 35.42
N GLY A 21 -8.72 -2.54 35.31
CA GLY A 21 -8.20 -3.46 36.32
C GLY A 21 -8.72 -4.89 36.22
N ILE A 22 -9.44 -5.25 35.16
CA ILE A 22 -9.91 -6.62 34.94
C ILE A 22 -8.74 -7.46 34.42
N SER A 23 -8.52 -8.63 35.01
CA SER A 23 -7.49 -9.58 34.58
C SER A 23 -7.75 -10.07 33.14
N LEU A 24 -6.68 -10.45 32.43
CA LEU A 24 -6.71 -10.80 31.00
C LEU A 24 -7.74 -11.87 30.62
N TYR A 25 -7.75 -13.00 31.34
CA TYR A 25 -8.65 -14.10 31.03
C TYR A 25 -10.14 -13.70 31.21
N PRO A 26 -10.57 -13.15 32.37
CA PRO A 26 -11.93 -12.65 32.55
C PRO A 26 -12.34 -11.58 31.52
N ALA A 27 -11.42 -10.68 31.15
CA ALA A 27 -11.70 -9.65 30.15
C ALA A 27 -12.04 -10.25 28.78
N ILE A 28 -11.29 -11.28 28.35
CA ILE A 28 -11.55 -11.96 27.07
C ILE A 28 -12.84 -12.79 27.14
N GLU A 29 -13.15 -13.38 28.29
CA GLU A 29 -14.40 -14.13 28.51
C GLU A 29 -15.63 -13.21 28.41
N LEU A 30 -15.57 -12.01 28.99
CA LEU A 30 -16.62 -11.00 28.84
C LEU A 30 -16.83 -10.61 27.37
N ILE A 31 -15.74 -10.35 26.64
CA ILE A 31 -15.80 -10.03 25.21
C ILE A 31 -16.42 -11.20 24.43
N TYR A 32 -16.07 -12.44 24.76
CA TYR A 32 -16.62 -13.63 24.11
C TYR A 32 -18.13 -13.77 24.32
N LEU A 33 -18.63 -13.46 25.52
CA LEU A 33 -20.06 -13.53 25.86
C LEU A 33 -20.88 -12.42 25.18
N ASP A 34 -20.32 -11.23 25.03
CA ASP A 34 -20.98 -10.05 24.44
C ASP A 34 -21.11 -10.14 22.90
N ILE A 35 -20.36 -11.06 22.26
CA ILE A 35 -20.32 -11.14 20.80
C ILE A 35 -21.52 -11.91 20.23
N GLY A 36 -22.39 -11.18 19.53
CA GLY A 36 -23.52 -11.73 18.78
C GLY A 36 -23.14 -12.45 17.47
N SER A 37 -21.97 -12.18 16.89
CA SER A 37 -21.57 -12.75 15.58
C SER A 37 -20.76 -14.05 15.70
N ASN A 38 -21.13 -15.08 14.94
CA ASN A 38 -20.49 -16.40 15.01
C ASN A 38 -19.03 -16.42 14.48
N LYS A 39 -18.59 -15.37 13.77
CA LYS A 39 -17.25 -15.29 13.15
C LYS A 39 -16.13 -14.96 14.15
N LEU A 40 -16.43 -14.12 15.14
CA LEU A 40 -15.52 -13.71 16.21
C LEU A 40 -15.39 -14.76 17.32
N LYS A 41 -16.39 -15.64 17.49
CA LYS A 41 -16.40 -16.67 18.54
C LYS A 41 -15.24 -17.66 18.40
N LYS A 42 -14.99 -18.18 17.19
CA LYS A 42 -13.92 -19.18 16.94
C LYS A 42 -12.53 -18.69 17.38
N PRO A 43 -12.03 -17.52 16.94
CA PRO A 43 -10.70 -17.09 17.34
C PRO A 43 -10.61 -16.70 18.82
N LEU A 44 -11.69 -16.19 19.44
CA LEU A 44 -11.72 -15.92 20.88
C LEU A 44 -11.73 -17.19 21.72
N GLN A 45 -12.48 -18.21 21.31
CA GLN A 45 -12.48 -19.51 21.97
C GLN A 45 -11.09 -20.14 21.95
N LEU A 46 -10.37 -19.99 20.83
CA LEU A 46 -8.98 -20.44 20.70
C LEU A 46 -8.03 -19.66 21.62
N ILE A 47 -8.22 -18.34 21.77
CA ILE A 47 -7.44 -17.54 22.72
C ILE A 47 -7.71 -17.99 24.16
N LEU A 48 -8.99 -18.18 24.53
CA LEU A 48 -9.37 -18.63 25.87
C LEU A 48 -8.80 -20.01 26.20
N SER A 49 -8.84 -20.97 25.28
CA SER A 49 -8.27 -22.30 25.50
C SER A 49 -6.75 -22.25 25.68
N ALA A 50 -6.05 -21.49 24.84
CA ALA A 50 -4.59 -21.38 24.91
C ALA A 50 -4.10 -20.60 26.14
N LEU A 51 -4.84 -19.57 26.58
CA LEU A 51 -4.55 -18.87 27.84
C LEU A 51 -4.75 -19.80 29.05
N ARG A 52 -5.76 -20.68 29.02
CA ARG A 52 -5.99 -21.68 30.08
C ARG A 52 -4.86 -22.71 30.14
N GLU A 53 -4.21 -22.99 29.02
CA GLU A 53 -3.00 -23.83 28.92
C GLU A 53 -1.72 -23.09 29.35
N GLY A 54 -1.79 -21.79 29.65
CA GLY A 54 -0.66 -20.99 30.13
C GLY A 54 0.19 -20.34 29.03
N GLU A 55 -0.25 -20.36 27.76
CA GLU A 55 0.43 -19.62 26.70
C GLU A 55 0.23 -18.09 26.88
N SER A 56 1.24 -17.28 26.56
CA SER A 56 1.09 -15.81 26.54
C SER A 56 0.23 -15.34 25.36
N LEU A 57 -0.46 -14.21 25.53
CA LEU A 57 -1.28 -13.58 24.48
C LEU A 57 -0.44 -13.26 23.24
N SER A 58 0.78 -12.75 23.44
CA SER A 58 1.69 -12.50 22.32
C SER A 58 1.96 -13.76 21.50
N ASN A 59 2.26 -14.89 22.15
CA ASN A 59 2.52 -16.14 21.43
C ASN A 59 1.28 -16.62 20.67
N ILE A 60 0.10 -16.56 21.29
CA ILE A 60 -1.18 -16.95 20.67
C ILE A 60 -1.48 -16.10 19.42
N LEU A 61 -1.29 -14.78 19.52
CA LEU A 61 -1.51 -13.86 18.42
C LEU A 61 -0.56 -14.13 17.25
N HIS A 62 0.70 -14.48 17.52
CA HIS A 62 1.68 -14.80 16.48
C HIS A 62 1.40 -16.16 15.83
N SER A 63 1.42 -17.23 16.62
CA SER A 63 1.47 -18.62 16.13
C SER A 63 0.11 -19.11 15.63
N LYS A 64 -0.98 -18.77 16.33
CA LYS A 64 -2.31 -19.32 16.04
C LYS A 64 -3.18 -18.36 15.21
N LEU A 65 -2.95 -17.04 15.31
CA LEU A 65 -3.77 -16.02 14.63
C LEU A 65 -3.06 -15.26 13.51
N ASN A 66 -1.75 -15.48 13.33
CA ASN A 66 -0.93 -14.90 12.26
C ASN A 66 -1.04 -13.36 12.21
N VAL A 67 -1.02 -12.74 13.39
CA VAL A 67 -1.05 -11.28 13.57
C VAL A 67 0.31 -10.70 13.21
N ASP A 68 0.31 -9.45 12.74
CA ASP A 68 1.53 -8.73 12.33
C ASP A 68 2.59 -8.75 13.44
N LEU A 69 3.84 -9.04 13.06
CA LEU A 69 4.98 -9.22 13.97
C LEU A 69 5.21 -7.99 14.86
N PHE A 70 4.97 -6.78 14.33
CA PHE A 70 5.08 -5.54 15.08
C PHE A 70 4.11 -5.53 16.27
N ILE A 71 2.83 -5.80 16.01
CA ILE A 71 1.77 -5.85 17.02
C ILE A 71 2.10 -6.89 18.08
N THR A 72 2.59 -8.05 17.65
CA THR A 72 2.92 -9.13 18.56
C THR A 72 4.07 -8.79 19.49
N ASN A 73 5.10 -8.13 18.97
CA ASN A 73 6.22 -7.65 19.78
C ASN A 73 5.80 -6.56 20.77
N VAL A 74 4.95 -5.62 20.34
CA VAL A 74 4.42 -4.56 21.23
C VAL A 74 3.64 -5.19 22.40
N ILE A 75 2.78 -6.16 22.12
CA ILE A 75 2.02 -6.87 23.15
C ILE A 75 2.96 -7.67 24.05
N LYS A 76 3.96 -8.37 23.50
CA LYS A 76 4.95 -9.13 24.27
C LYS A 76 5.71 -8.27 25.26
N VAL A 77 6.14 -7.07 24.85
CA VAL A 77 6.80 -6.10 25.74
C VAL A 77 5.84 -5.65 26.84
N GLY A 78 4.58 -5.35 26.50
CA GLY A 78 3.55 -4.99 27.47
C GLY A 78 3.24 -6.08 28.48
N GLU A 79 3.19 -7.35 28.05
CA GLU A 79 3.00 -8.51 28.94
C GLU A 79 4.15 -8.63 29.95
N ASN A 80 5.40 -8.53 29.48
CA ASN A 80 6.57 -8.68 30.34
C ASN A 80 6.73 -7.53 31.34
N ASN A 81 6.31 -6.32 30.96
CA ASN A 81 6.45 -5.12 31.78
C ASN A 81 5.20 -4.82 32.64
N GLY A 82 4.15 -5.63 32.54
CA GLY A 82 2.88 -5.38 33.24
C GLY A 82 2.05 -4.21 32.69
N GLU A 83 2.41 -3.67 31.52
CA GLU A 83 1.76 -2.54 30.86
C GLU A 83 0.86 -2.97 29.69
N LEU A 84 0.24 -4.14 29.81
CA LEU A 84 -0.55 -4.76 28.72
C LEU A 84 -1.64 -3.83 28.18
N GLY A 85 -2.31 -3.06 29.04
CA GLY A 85 -3.31 -2.08 28.64
C GLY A 85 -2.76 -1.05 27.65
N GLN A 86 -1.60 -0.45 27.94
CA GLN A 86 -0.99 0.53 27.04
C GLN A 86 -0.53 -0.11 25.72
N ALA A 87 0.02 -1.32 25.78
CA ALA A 87 0.44 -2.06 24.59
C ALA A 87 -0.73 -2.38 23.65
N LEU A 88 -1.89 -2.77 24.20
CA LEU A 88 -3.12 -3.00 23.42
C LEU A 88 -3.62 -1.72 22.74
N ASN A 89 -3.57 -0.57 23.42
CA ASN A 89 -3.96 0.70 22.82
C ASN A 89 -3.02 1.09 21.66
N LYS A 90 -1.70 0.97 21.85
CA LYS A 90 -0.72 1.21 20.78
C LYS A 90 -0.95 0.28 19.58
N ALA A 91 -1.22 -1.00 19.84
CA ALA A 91 -1.54 -1.96 18.79
C ALA A 91 -2.84 -1.60 18.03
N CYS A 92 -3.87 -1.13 18.76
CA CYS A 92 -5.12 -0.65 18.18
C CYS A 92 -4.90 0.56 17.28
N GLN A 93 -4.19 1.59 17.76
CA GLN A 93 -3.88 2.80 17.00
C GLN A 93 -3.11 2.48 15.70
N TYR A 94 -2.10 1.61 15.78
CA TYR A 94 -1.35 1.16 14.61
C TYR A 94 -2.25 0.49 13.56
N LEU A 95 -3.19 -0.38 13.99
CA LEU A 95 -4.13 -1.01 13.08
C LEU A 95 -5.14 -0.04 12.49
N GLU A 96 -5.69 0.89 13.28
CA GLU A 96 -6.61 1.93 12.82
C GLU A 96 -5.94 2.81 11.75
N GLN A 97 -4.68 3.21 11.96
CA GLN A 97 -3.87 3.92 10.97
C GLN A 97 -3.68 3.09 9.70
N LYS A 98 -3.32 1.81 9.82
CA LYS A 98 -3.13 0.91 8.68
C LYS A 98 -4.40 0.70 7.85
N ILE A 99 -5.55 0.56 8.52
CA ILE A 99 -6.87 0.41 7.87
C ILE A 99 -7.28 1.71 7.19
N SER A 100 -7.13 2.86 7.87
CA SER A 100 -7.49 4.16 7.31
C SER A 100 -6.65 4.50 6.07
N LEU A 101 -5.34 4.25 6.11
CA LEU A 101 -4.46 4.40 4.95
C LEU A 101 -4.91 3.51 3.78
N LYS A 102 -5.20 2.23 4.04
CA LYS A 102 -5.70 1.32 3.02
C LYS A 102 -7.02 1.83 2.41
N ASN A 103 -7.95 2.29 3.24
CA ASN A 103 -9.24 2.81 2.78
C ASN A 103 -9.07 4.10 1.97
N LYS A 104 -8.18 5.02 2.39
CA LYS A 104 -7.83 6.21 1.60
C LYS A 104 -7.32 5.81 0.22
N ILE A 105 -6.41 4.83 0.13
CA ILE A 105 -5.88 4.33 -1.14
C ILE A 105 -6.99 3.71 -2.01
N ILE A 106 -7.87 2.88 -1.43
CA ILE A 106 -8.99 2.25 -2.15
C ILE A 106 -9.94 3.31 -2.71
N LEU A 107 -10.37 4.26 -1.86
CA LEU A 107 -11.31 5.31 -2.27
C LEU A 107 -10.72 6.17 -3.39
N ALA A 108 -9.43 6.49 -3.28
CA ALA A 108 -8.77 7.36 -4.23
C ALA A 108 -8.48 6.65 -5.58
N LEU A 109 -8.26 5.33 -5.59
CA LEU A 109 -8.13 4.53 -6.82
C LEU A 109 -9.47 4.10 -7.44
N SER A 110 -10.56 4.15 -6.68
CA SER A 110 -11.91 3.83 -7.17
C SER A 110 -12.30 4.72 -8.35
N TYR A 111 -12.00 6.03 -8.26
CA TYR A 111 -12.37 6.98 -9.31
C TYR A 111 -11.68 6.72 -10.66
N PRO A 112 -10.34 6.59 -10.74
CA PRO A 112 -9.68 6.15 -11.97
C PRO A 112 -10.19 4.82 -12.51
N ALA A 113 -10.43 3.83 -11.64
CA ALA A 113 -10.92 2.52 -12.08
C ALA A 113 -12.29 2.59 -12.77
N ILE A 114 -13.21 3.37 -12.20
CA ILE A 114 -14.53 3.62 -12.82
C ILE A 114 -14.36 4.30 -14.17
N LEU A 115 -13.54 5.36 -14.23
CA LEU A 115 -13.33 6.17 -15.43
C LEU A 115 -12.67 5.36 -16.57
N PHE A 116 -11.69 4.50 -16.25
CA PHE A 116 -11.12 3.54 -17.20
C PHE A 116 -12.14 2.51 -17.66
N THR A 117 -12.98 1.99 -16.77
CA THR A 117 -14.02 1.02 -17.12
C THR A 117 -15.00 1.62 -18.13
N PHE A 118 -15.52 2.82 -17.86
CA PHE A 118 -16.38 3.54 -18.81
C PHE A 118 -15.65 3.87 -20.11
N GLY A 119 -14.39 4.30 -20.04
CA GLY A 119 -13.57 4.54 -21.22
C GLY A 119 -13.49 3.30 -22.11
N ILE A 120 -13.12 2.15 -21.56
CA ILE A 120 -13.04 0.87 -22.29
C ILE A 120 -14.39 0.49 -22.91
N ILE A 121 -15.50 0.67 -22.17
CA ILE A 121 -16.85 0.42 -22.68
C ILE A 121 -17.13 1.29 -23.91
N ILE A 122 -16.89 2.60 -23.82
CA ILE A 122 -17.12 3.55 -24.91
C ILE A 122 -16.26 3.19 -26.13
N VAL A 123 -14.96 2.96 -25.92
CA VAL A 123 -14.04 2.55 -26.99
C VAL A 123 -14.55 1.28 -27.67
N THR A 124 -14.96 0.28 -26.89
CA THR A 124 -15.48 -0.99 -27.41
C THR A 124 -16.73 -0.79 -28.26
N ILE A 125 -17.67 0.05 -27.82
CA ILE A 125 -18.88 0.37 -28.58
C ILE A 125 -18.51 1.05 -29.90
N VAL A 126 -17.64 2.06 -29.86
CA VAL A 126 -17.22 2.80 -31.06
C VAL A 126 -16.52 1.88 -32.06
N VAL A 127 -15.56 1.09 -31.60
CA VAL A 127 -14.82 0.15 -32.44
C VAL A 127 -15.75 -0.89 -33.07
N ARG A 128 -16.72 -1.41 -32.32
CA ARG A 128 -17.59 -2.50 -32.81
C ARG A 128 -18.75 -2.02 -33.69
N THR A 129 -19.26 -0.81 -33.47
CA THR A 129 -20.50 -0.36 -34.12
C THR A 129 -20.32 0.82 -35.05
N VAL A 130 -19.39 1.73 -34.74
CA VAL A 130 -19.20 2.97 -35.49
C VAL A 130 -18.17 2.76 -36.60
N ILE A 131 -16.99 2.24 -36.26
CA ILE A 131 -15.89 2.08 -37.24
C ILE A 131 -16.29 1.22 -38.46
N PRO A 132 -16.98 0.06 -38.33
CA PRO A 132 -17.33 -0.77 -39.48
C PRO A 132 -18.25 -0.06 -40.48
N LYS A 133 -19.21 0.72 -39.98
CA LYS A 133 -20.12 1.51 -40.83
C LYS A 133 -19.37 2.56 -41.65
N TYR A 134 -18.38 3.20 -41.04
CA TYR A 134 -17.53 4.16 -41.75
C TYR A 134 -16.59 3.46 -42.75
N LEU A 135 -16.09 2.27 -42.43
CA LEU A 135 -15.30 1.45 -43.35
C LEU A 135 -16.07 1.10 -44.62
N GLU A 136 -17.32 0.65 -44.51
CA GLU A 136 -18.17 0.35 -45.66
C GLU A 136 -18.36 1.57 -46.56
N ILE A 137 -18.61 2.74 -45.95
CA ILE A 137 -18.71 4.01 -46.69
C ILE A 137 -17.38 4.32 -47.36
N PHE A 138 -16.24 4.24 -46.66
CA PHE A 138 -14.95 4.58 -47.24
C PHE A 138 -14.49 3.61 -48.34
N GLN A 139 -14.87 2.34 -48.30
CA GLN A 139 -14.57 1.38 -49.37
C GLN A 139 -15.36 1.66 -50.65
N SER A 140 -16.55 2.27 -50.53
CA SER A 140 -17.39 2.62 -51.70
C SER A 140 -16.90 3.85 -52.47
N TYR A 141 -16.08 4.70 -51.85
CA TYR A 141 -15.44 5.85 -52.49
C TYR A 141 -13.93 5.54 -52.57
N GLU A 142 -13.38 5.25 -53.77
CA GLU A 142 -11.97 4.90 -54.03
C GLU A 142 -10.97 6.06 -53.70
N ILE A 143 -11.02 6.56 -52.47
CA ILE A 143 -10.30 7.74 -52.00
C ILE A 143 -9.17 7.30 -51.09
N GLU A 144 -8.02 7.96 -51.21
CA GLU A 144 -6.94 7.77 -50.27
C GLU A 144 -7.34 8.19 -48.85
N LEU A 145 -7.38 7.21 -47.95
CA LEU A 145 -7.67 7.46 -46.54
C LEU A 145 -6.57 8.33 -45.89
N PRO A 146 -6.94 9.39 -45.15
CA PRO A 146 -5.98 10.17 -44.36
C PRO A 146 -5.22 9.33 -43.33
N THR A 147 -4.03 9.78 -42.94
CA THR A 147 -3.14 9.10 -41.98
C THR A 147 -3.81 8.74 -40.65
N PRO A 148 -4.59 9.65 -40.01
CA PRO A 148 -5.31 9.33 -38.77
C PRO A 148 -6.29 8.16 -38.94
N THR A 149 -6.99 8.11 -40.09
CA THR A 149 -7.91 7.02 -40.42
C THR A 149 -7.18 5.70 -40.62
N ARG A 150 -6.04 5.69 -41.34
CA ARG A 150 -5.22 4.47 -41.50
C ARG A 150 -4.70 3.91 -40.17
N ILE A 151 -4.30 4.79 -39.24
CA ILE A 151 -3.89 4.37 -37.88
C ILE A 151 -5.08 3.78 -37.14
N LEU A 152 -6.24 4.43 -37.19
CA LEU A 152 -7.48 3.94 -36.57
C LEU A 152 -7.86 2.55 -37.09
N LEU A 153 -7.71 2.30 -38.39
CA LEU A 153 -8.01 0.99 -39.00
C LEU A 153 -7.07 -0.11 -38.52
N LYS A 154 -5.76 0.15 -38.44
CA LYS A 154 -4.81 -0.80 -37.86
C LYS A 154 -5.13 -1.14 -36.40
N VAL A 155 -5.53 -0.14 -35.63
CA VAL A 155 -5.97 -0.34 -34.24
C VAL A 155 -7.26 -1.15 -34.20
N TYR A 156 -8.23 -0.85 -35.05
CA TYR A 156 -9.48 -1.62 -35.19
C TYR A 156 -9.20 -3.09 -35.52
N GLU A 157 -8.35 -3.39 -36.50
CA GLU A 157 -7.99 -4.75 -36.91
C GLU A 157 -7.37 -5.55 -35.75
N LEU A 158 -6.47 -4.92 -34.99
CA LEU A 158 -5.89 -5.51 -33.77
C LEU A 158 -6.98 -5.81 -32.71
N PHE A 159 -7.92 -4.89 -32.50
CA PHE A 159 -9.00 -5.07 -31.53
C PHE A 159 -10.00 -6.16 -31.96
N THR A 160 -10.33 -6.26 -33.24
CA THR A 160 -11.24 -7.30 -33.76
C THR A 160 -10.60 -8.68 -33.83
N SER A 161 -9.31 -8.76 -34.16
CA SER A 161 -8.57 -10.04 -34.21
C SER A 161 -8.41 -10.65 -32.82
N TYR A 162 -8.25 -9.82 -31.78
CA TYR A 162 -8.04 -10.23 -30.39
C TYR A 162 -9.25 -9.96 -29.46
N TRP A 163 -10.47 -9.95 -29.98
CA TRP A 163 -11.69 -9.57 -29.24
C TRP A 163 -11.95 -10.35 -27.93
N TRP A 164 -11.43 -11.59 -27.80
CA TRP A 164 -11.46 -12.38 -26.55
C TRP A 164 -10.63 -11.77 -25.41
N ASN A 165 -9.71 -10.85 -25.70
CA ASN A 165 -8.82 -10.23 -24.73
C ASN A 165 -9.44 -9.07 -23.94
N ILE A 166 -10.58 -8.50 -24.34
CA ILE A 166 -11.23 -7.40 -23.59
C ILE A 166 -11.76 -7.89 -22.21
N PRO A 167 -12.53 -8.99 -22.11
CA PRO A 167 -12.86 -9.57 -20.81
C PRO A 167 -11.62 -10.08 -20.07
N LEU A 168 -10.59 -10.57 -20.78
CA LEU A 168 -9.31 -10.92 -20.18
C LEU A 168 -8.62 -9.70 -19.54
N VAL A 169 -8.64 -8.53 -20.17
CA VAL A 169 -8.06 -7.28 -19.64
C VAL A 169 -8.88 -6.79 -18.45
N MET A 170 -10.22 -6.89 -18.46
CA MET A 170 -11.04 -6.58 -17.29
C MET A 170 -10.80 -7.56 -16.12
N ILE A 171 -10.64 -8.85 -16.42
CA ILE A 171 -10.30 -9.87 -15.42
C ILE A 171 -8.88 -9.65 -14.90
N VAL A 172 -7.91 -9.36 -15.76
CA VAL A 172 -6.49 -9.13 -15.38
C VAL A 172 -6.33 -7.84 -14.62
N THR A 173 -7.01 -6.75 -15.01
CA THR A 173 -7.02 -5.51 -14.22
C THR A 173 -7.73 -5.70 -12.89
N GLY A 174 -8.89 -6.38 -12.87
CA GLY A 174 -9.57 -6.78 -11.64
C GLY A 174 -8.71 -7.69 -10.74
N LEU A 175 -7.95 -8.61 -11.35
CA LEU A 175 -7.03 -9.53 -10.68
C LEU A 175 -5.79 -8.79 -10.18
N ILE A 176 -5.21 -7.86 -10.94
CA ILE A 176 -4.06 -7.03 -10.53
C ILE A 176 -4.48 -6.14 -9.37
N VAL A 177 -5.63 -5.49 -9.45
CA VAL A 177 -6.21 -4.72 -8.33
C VAL A 177 -6.41 -5.65 -7.13
N TYR A 178 -7.08 -6.78 -7.31
CA TYR A 178 -7.30 -7.78 -6.24
C TYR A 178 -5.99 -8.30 -5.62
N LEU A 179 -4.97 -8.58 -6.43
CA LEU A 179 -3.66 -9.10 -6.00
C LEU A 179 -2.84 -8.02 -5.29
N LEU A 180 -2.85 -6.77 -5.78
CA LEU A 180 -2.23 -5.63 -5.10
C LEU A 180 -2.86 -5.36 -3.72
N PHE A 181 -4.12 -5.76 -3.52
CA PHE A 181 -4.82 -5.68 -2.25
C PHE A 181 -4.67 -6.92 -1.35
N LYS A 182 -4.04 -8.00 -1.82
CA LYS A 182 -3.78 -9.21 -1.01
C LYS A 182 -2.43 -9.13 -0.31
N LYS A 183 -2.42 -9.53 0.96
CA LYS A 183 -1.37 -9.34 1.99
C LYS A 183 0.01 -9.98 1.67
N ASP A 184 0.13 -10.75 0.58
CA ASP A 184 1.20 -11.73 0.37
C ASP A 184 2.04 -11.55 -0.91
N ILE A 185 2.10 -10.36 -1.52
CA ILE A 185 3.14 -10.10 -2.54
C ILE A 185 4.50 -9.77 -1.88
N LYS A 186 4.88 -10.54 -0.85
CA LYS A 186 6.18 -10.42 -0.18
C LYS A 186 7.29 -11.21 -0.88
N MET A 187 6.96 -12.19 -1.73
CA MET A 187 7.99 -13.10 -2.26
C MET A 187 8.27 -12.93 -3.77
N PHE A 188 7.26 -12.62 -4.60
CA PHE A 188 7.43 -12.58 -6.07
C PHE A 188 7.93 -11.24 -6.64
N LEU A 189 7.67 -10.11 -5.96
CA LEU A 189 8.16 -8.78 -6.40
C LEU A 189 9.58 -8.46 -5.88
N SER A 190 10.26 -9.43 -5.24
CA SER A 190 11.53 -9.16 -4.56
C SER A 190 12.74 -9.04 -5.49
N LYS A 191 12.65 -9.53 -6.75
CA LYS A 191 13.80 -9.53 -7.68
C LYS A 191 13.61 -8.79 -9.00
N THR A 192 12.38 -8.52 -9.45
CA THR A 192 12.17 -8.05 -10.85
C THR A 192 11.20 -6.89 -11.04
N SER A 193 10.67 -6.30 -9.96
CA SER A 193 9.76 -5.14 -10.08
C SER A 193 10.45 -3.86 -9.59
N PHE A 194 11.52 -3.49 -10.27
CA PHE A 194 12.26 -2.25 -10.05
C PHE A 194 12.12 -1.23 -11.17
N SER A 195 11.18 -1.43 -12.10
CA SER A 195 11.03 -0.55 -13.28
C SER A 195 9.87 0.46 -13.20
N ILE A 196 9.18 0.54 -12.06
CA ILE A 196 8.23 1.65 -11.80
C ILE A 196 8.86 2.55 -10.74
N PRO A 197 9.48 3.68 -11.11
CA PRO A 197 10.25 4.55 -10.20
C PRO A 197 9.42 5.02 -8.99
N ILE A 198 8.10 5.11 -9.14
CA ILE A 198 7.17 5.52 -8.09
C ILE A 198 7.07 4.45 -6.97
N TYR A 199 7.03 3.16 -7.30
CA TYR A 199 6.84 2.08 -6.32
C TYR A 199 8.09 1.87 -5.43
N GLY A 200 9.28 2.10 -6.00
CA GLY A 200 10.55 2.00 -5.27
C GLY A 200 10.66 3.01 -4.13
N THR A 201 10.28 4.27 -4.39
CA THR A 201 10.33 5.36 -3.41
C THR A 201 9.37 5.12 -2.24
N PHE A 202 8.12 4.70 -2.51
CA PHE A 202 7.18 4.36 -1.43
C PHE A 202 7.68 3.20 -0.57
N LYS A 203 8.18 2.13 -1.19
CA LYS A 203 8.71 0.98 -0.47
C LYS A 203 9.93 1.35 0.38
N TYR A 204 10.79 2.24 -0.12
CA TYR A 204 11.91 2.79 0.63
C TYR A 204 11.44 3.52 1.89
N TYR A 205 10.52 4.49 1.77
CA TYR A 205 10.03 5.25 2.93
C TYR A 205 9.28 4.36 3.93
N ILE A 206 8.46 3.41 3.47
CA ILE A 206 7.80 2.43 4.35
C ILE A 206 8.82 1.57 5.11
N THR A 207 9.88 1.12 4.44
CA THR A 207 10.94 0.34 5.08
C THR A 207 11.69 1.19 6.12
N LEU A 208 12.02 2.43 5.76
CA LEU A 208 12.69 3.40 6.62
C LEU A 208 11.87 3.71 7.87
N MET A 209 10.58 3.99 7.73
CA MET A 209 9.68 4.27 8.86
C MET A 209 9.55 3.08 9.81
N ASN A 210 9.39 1.86 9.28
CA ASN A 210 9.37 0.66 10.12
C ASN A 210 10.69 0.45 10.87
N PHE A 211 11.82 0.71 10.21
CA PHE A 211 13.14 0.65 10.84
C PHE A 211 13.28 1.67 11.97
N LEU A 212 12.91 2.93 11.73
CA LEU A 212 12.98 4.02 12.72
C LEU A 212 12.02 3.79 13.90
N SER A 213 10.80 3.34 13.63
CA SER A 213 9.80 3.01 14.64
C SER A 213 10.24 1.86 15.54
N ASN A 214 10.77 0.79 14.93
CA ASN A 214 11.33 -0.34 15.69
C ASN A 214 12.53 0.10 16.53
N LEU A 215 13.44 0.90 15.96
CA LEU A 215 14.60 1.41 16.67
C LEU A 215 14.21 2.29 17.86
N GLY A 216 13.29 3.24 17.65
CA GLY A 216 12.78 4.12 18.68
C GLY A 216 12.02 3.36 19.77
N SER A 217 11.16 2.41 19.40
CA SER A 217 10.38 1.62 20.36
C SER A 217 11.25 0.72 21.25
N LEU A 218 12.23 0.03 20.66
CA LEU A 218 13.16 -0.81 21.41
C LEU A 218 14.03 0.04 22.33
N HIS A 219 14.54 1.17 21.84
CA HIS A 219 15.38 2.05 22.64
C HIS A 219 14.60 2.71 23.79
N ASN A 220 13.38 3.17 23.54
CA ASN A 220 12.46 3.69 24.57
C ASN A 220 12.13 2.64 25.64
N SER A 221 12.18 1.35 25.29
CA SER A 221 11.99 0.23 26.25
C SER A 221 13.25 -0.06 27.09
N GLY A 222 14.25 0.82 27.07
CA GLY A 222 15.49 0.69 27.84
C GLY A 222 16.56 -0.20 27.19
N ILE A 223 16.33 -0.69 25.97
CA ILE A 223 17.34 -1.51 25.26
C ILE A 223 18.43 -0.59 24.71
N SER A 224 19.70 -0.99 24.86
CA SER A 224 20.85 -0.23 24.37
C SER A 224 20.75 0.05 22.87
N ILE A 225 21.22 1.21 22.41
CA ILE A 225 21.07 1.63 21.00
C ILE A 225 21.68 0.61 20.02
N VAL A 226 22.82 0.02 20.38
CA VAL A 226 23.49 -1.02 19.59
C VAL A 226 22.59 -2.25 19.43
N LYS A 227 21.97 -2.72 20.53
CA LYS A 227 21.11 -3.90 20.49
C LYS A 227 19.79 -3.62 19.77
N SER A 228 19.21 -2.45 20.01
CA SER A 228 18.03 -1.97 19.30
C SER A 228 18.27 -1.89 17.79
N LEU A 229 19.44 -1.39 17.37
CA LEU A 229 19.83 -1.32 15.96
C LEU A 229 19.95 -2.72 15.32
N GLN A 230 20.61 -3.67 16.00
CA GLN A 230 20.71 -5.05 15.53
C GLN A 230 19.34 -5.70 15.29
N LEU A 231 18.41 -5.54 16.26
CA LEU A 231 17.06 -6.09 16.17
C LEU A 231 16.22 -5.41 15.09
N SER A 232 16.32 -4.09 14.94
CA SER A 232 15.63 -3.34 13.89
C SER A 232 16.12 -3.71 12.48
N ILE A 233 17.42 -3.95 12.31
CA ILE A 233 17.98 -4.45 11.04
C ILE A 233 17.47 -5.88 10.77
N ALA A 234 17.47 -6.75 11.78
CA ALA A 234 17.03 -8.14 11.63
C ALA A 234 15.56 -8.25 11.19
N THR A 235 14.69 -7.42 11.77
CA THR A 235 13.24 -7.38 11.47
C THR A 235 12.90 -6.73 10.12
N THR A 236 13.82 -5.98 9.52
CA THR A 236 13.60 -5.32 8.23
C THR A 236 13.62 -6.33 7.08
N ASN A 237 12.53 -6.49 6.33
CA ASN A 237 12.43 -7.54 5.30
C ASN A 237 13.06 -7.18 3.93
N ASN A 238 14.00 -6.22 3.89
CA ASN A 238 14.61 -5.69 2.67
C ASN A 238 16.12 -5.92 2.70
N ALA A 239 16.62 -6.83 1.85
CA ALA A 239 18.04 -7.20 1.79
C ALA A 239 18.96 -6.03 1.40
N PHE A 240 18.52 -5.17 0.48
CA PHE A 240 19.27 -3.97 0.10
C PHE A 240 19.38 -2.99 1.28
N PHE A 241 18.29 -2.78 2.03
CA PHE A 241 18.28 -1.94 3.23
C PHE A 241 19.23 -2.50 4.31
N LYS A 242 19.22 -3.82 4.54
CA LYS A 242 20.16 -4.46 5.47
C LYS A 242 21.61 -4.27 5.05
N HIS A 243 21.89 -4.43 3.76
CA HIS A 243 23.22 -4.26 3.20
C HIS A 243 23.76 -2.84 3.43
N GLN A 244 22.94 -1.81 3.26
CA GLN A 244 23.34 -0.41 3.51
C GLN A 244 23.67 -0.11 4.97
N LEU A 245 23.19 -0.93 5.90
CA LEU A 245 23.47 -0.82 7.33
C LEU A 245 24.61 -1.72 7.80
N THR A 246 25.25 -2.44 6.88
CA THR A 246 26.45 -3.24 7.18
C THR A 246 27.56 -2.33 7.68
N GLY A 247 28.20 -2.68 8.79
CA GLY A 247 29.30 -1.89 9.37
C GLY A 247 28.85 -0.68 10.22
N VAL A 248 27.59 -0.23 10.13
CA VAL A 248 27.08 0.85 10.99
C VAL A 248 27.12 0.46 12.47
N ILE A 249 26.76 -0.79 12.78
CA ILE A 249 26.82 -1.32 14.15
C ILE A 249 28.24 -1.25 14.72
N GLN A 250 29.24 -1.65 13.92
CA GLN A 250 30.64 -1.69 14.34
C GLN A 250 31.16 -0.28 14.68
N LYS A 251 30.84 0.71 13.85
CA LYS A 251 31.18 2.12 14.07
C LYS A 251 30.60 2.69 15.36
N ILE A 252 29.36 2.34 15.69
CA ILE A 252 28.72 2.78 16.93
C ILE A 252 29.37 2.11 18.15
N ILE A 253 29.77 0.83 18.02
CA ILE A 253 30.54 0.13 19.07
C ILE A 253 31.90 0.81 19.29
N GLU A 254 32.52 1.33 18.23
CA GLU A 254 33.77 2.10 18.27
C GLU A 254 33.61 3.53 18.82
N GLY A 255 32.38 3.96 19.15
CA GLY A 255 32.09 5.26 19.75
C GLY A 255 31.66 6.35 18.76
N GLU A 256 31.48 6.03 17.47
CA GLU A 256 30.92 6.97 16.49
C GLU A 256 29.44 7.24 16.82
N LYS A 257 29.01 8.51 16.74
CA LYS A 257 27.58 8.87 16.89
C LYS A 257 26.73 8.18 15.82
N LEU A 258 25.51 7.78 16.17
CA LEU A 258 24.55 7.16 15.25
C LEU A 258 24.26 8.07 14.05
N SER A 259 24.09 9.38 14.27
CA SER A 259 23.84 10.33 13.17
C SER A 259 24.97 10.32 12.13
N ILE A 260 26.22 10.27 12.56
CA ILE A 260 27.41 10.27 11.70
C ILE A 260 27.55 8.90 11.00
N ALA A 261 27.36 7.81 11.74
CA ALA A 261 27.43 6.45 11.19
C ALA A 261 26.37 6.24 10.10
N LEU A 262 25.15 6.75 10.28
CA LEU A 262 24.08 6.71 9.27
C LEU A 262 24.33 7.70 8.12
N TRP A 263 24.86 8.89 8.37
CA TRP A 263 25.21 9.87 7.33
C TRP A 263 26.21 9.28 6.32
N ASN A 264 27.21 8.56 6.82
CA ASN A 264 28.26 7.93 6.02
C ASN A 264 27.74 6.90 5.01
N THR A 265 26.55 6.33 5.24
CA THR A 265 25.91 5.41 4.29
C THR A 265 25.36 6.12 3.04
N ARG A 266 25.14 7.45 3.10
CA ARG A 266 24.46 8.26 2.07
C ARG A 266 23.08 7.71 1.64
N PHE A 267 22.50 6.83 2.45
CA PHE A 267 21.25 6.16 2.15
C PHE A 267 20.04 6.81 2.82
N PHE A 268 20.26 7.58 3.90
CA PHE A 268 19.20 8.21 4.67
C PHE A 268 18.94 9.64 4.19
N PRO A 269 17.68 10.13 4.23
CA PRO A 269 17.35 11.50 3.89
C PRO A 269 17.99 12.47 4.89
N ALA A 270 18.38 13.66 4.44
CA ALA A 270 19.06 14.64 5.29
C ALA A 270 18.24 15.02 6.55
N ILE A 271 16.91 15.09 6.43
CA ILE A 271 16.02 15.39 7.57
C ILE A 271 16.09 14.32 8.66
N VAL A 272 16.19 13.04 8.27
CA VAL A 272 16.33 11.90 9.20
C VAL A 272 17.62 12.04 10.00
N ILE A 273 18.73 12.28 9.31
CA ILE A 273 20.03 12.43 9.97
C ILE A 273 20.04 13.63 10.92
N LYS A 274 19.50 14.78 10.50
CA LYS A 274 19.41 15.99 11.33
C LYS A 274 18.59 15.76 12.60
N MET A 275 17.43 15.11 12.47
CA MET A 275 16.59 14.82 13.65
C MET A 275 17.29 13.83 14.59
N ILE A 276 17.92 12.78 14.06
CA ILE A 276 18.71 11.85 14.88
C ILE A 276 19.83 12.59 15.62
N MET A 277 20.56 13.47 14.94
CA MET A 277 21.63 14.29 15.53
C MET A 277 21.11 15.14 16.70
N VAL A 278 19.98 15.84 16.52
CA VAL A 278 19.35 16.62 17.59
C VAL A 278 18.89 15.71 18.75
N GLY A 279 18.36 14.52 18.44
CA GLY A 279 17.98 13.53 19.44
C GLY A 279 19.17 13.03 20.27
N GLU A 280 20.33 12.82 19.65
CA GLU A 280 21.58 12.47 20.33
C GLU A 280 22.09 13.60 21.23
N GLU A 281 22.11 14.85 20.73
CA GLU A 281 22.59 16.01 21.49
C GLU A 281 21.69 16.35 22.69
N THR A 282 20.39 16.13 22.56
CA THR A 282 19.41 16.39 23.62
C THR A 282 19.14 15.19 24.52
N ALA A 283 19.83 14.06 24.31
CA ALA A 283 19.62 12.79 24.99
C ALA A 283 18.15 12.30 24.95
N LYS A 284 17.44 12.61 23.85
CA LYS A 284 16.02 12.27 23.60
C LYS A 284 15.86 11.53 22.28
N LEU A 285 16.82 10.67 21.95
CA LEU A 285 16.89 9.94 20.68
C LEU A 285 15.65 9.06 20.46
N ASP A 286 15.20 8.36 21.50
CA ASP A 286 14.00 7.54 21.53
C ASP A 286 12.74 8.31 21.07
N LYS A 287 12.49 9.48 21.67
CA LYS A 287 11.34 10.33 21.33
C LYS A 287 11.47 10.89 19.93
N MET A 288 12.67 11.29 19.55
CA MET A 288 12.94 11.88 18.24
C MET A 288 12.77 10.87 17.10
N LEU A 289 13.16 9.60 17.29
CA LEU A 289 12.94 8.52 16.32
C LEU A 289 11.45 8.22 16.10
N LEU A 290 10.64 8.26 17.16
CA LEU A 290 9.19 8.10 17.06
C LEU A 290 8.54 9.30 16.34
N GLN A 291 8.90 10.53 16.72
CA GLN A 291 8.42 11.75 16.05
C GLN A 291 8.80 11.78 14.57
N LEU A 292 10.01 11.33 14.24
CA LEU A 292 10.46 11.24 12.86
C LEU A 292 9.65 10.22 12.05
N THR A 293 9.21 9.13 12.68
CA THR A 293 8.31 8.15 12.04
C THR A 293 6.95 8.79 11.73
N ASP A 294 6.39 9.54 12.67
CA ASP A 294 5.10 10.23 12.48
C ASP A 294 5.20 11.30 11.38
N TYR A 295 6.31 12.05 11.36
CA TYR A 295 6.60 13.04 10.31
C TYR A 295 6.74 12.39 8.93
N LEU A 296 7.50 11.30 8.79
CA LEU A 296 7.63 10.62 7.51
C LEU A 296 6.30 9.98 7.06
N ASN A 297 5.49 9.49 8.00
CA ASN A 297 4.17 8.94 7.69
C ASN A 297 3.25 10.03 7.13
N SER A 298 3.21 11.22 7.74
CA SER A 298 2.40 12.32 7.25
C SER A 298 2.86 12.83 5.88
N GLU A 299 4.17 12.94 5.66
CA GLU A 299 4.73 13.33 4.36
C GLU A 299 4.40 12.29 3.27
N LEU A 300 4.49 10.99 3.60
CA LEU A 300 4.10 9.91 2.70
C LEU A 300 2.61 9.97 2.34
N GLU A 301 1.75 10.25 3.32
CA GLU A 301 0.31 10.41 3.09
C GLU A 301 0.02 11.59 2.15
N ILE A 302 0.69 12.72 2.34
CA ILE A 302 0.55 13.91 1.49
C ILE A 302 0.98 13.59 0.05
N GLU A 303 2.15 12.96 -0.12
CA GLU A 303 2.66 12.59 -1.45
C GLU A 303 1.77 11.55 -2.15
N LEU A 304 1.24 10.57 -1.41
CA LEU A 304 0.24 9.63 -1.94
C LEU A 304 -1.01 10.37 -2.43
N GLN A 305 -1.55 11.30 -1.63
CA GLN A 305 -2.72 12.08 -2.01
C GLN A 305 -2.45 12.92 -3.25
N ARG A 306 -1.30 13.61 -3.33
CA ARG A 306 -0.90 14.38 -4.51
C ARG A 306 -0.83 13.51 -5.76
N PHE A 307 -0.18 12.34 -5.66
CA PHE A 307 -0.07 11.41 -6.78
C PHE A 307 -1.44 10.95 -7.27
N ILE A 308 -2.36 10.63 -6.34
CA ILE A 308 -3.70 10.19 -6.72
C ILE A 308 -4.54 11.34 -7.31
N VAL A 309 -4.42 12.56 -6.78
CA VAL A 309 -5.11 13.72 -7.35
C VAL A 309 -4.62 14.02 -8.77
N LEU A 310 -3.31 13.86 -9.05
CA LEU A 310 -2.73 14.08 -10.38
C LEU A 310 -3.07 12.99 -11.39
N ILE A 311 -3.29 11.74 -10.96
CA ILE A 311 -3.59 10.65 -11.88
C ILE A 311 -4.92 10.88 -12.61
N ALA A 312 -5.91 11.48 -11.94
CA ALA A 312 -7.24 11.69 -12.49
C ALA A 312 -7.25 12.66 -13.70
N PRO A 313 -6.69 13.89 -13.61
CA PRO A 313 -6.57 14.80 -14.75
C PRO A 313 -5.78 14.19 -15.91
N VAL A 314 -4.69 13.49 -15.65
CA VAL A 314 -3.89 12.84 -16.70
C VAL A 314 -4.73 11.80 -17.45
N CYS A 315 -5.52 11.00 -16.73
CA CYS A 315 -6.44 10.04 -17.34
C CYS A 315 -7.53 10.73 -18.17
N MET A 316 -8.10 11.83 -17.67
CA MET A 316 -9.11 12.61 -18.41
C MET A 316 -8.56 13.19 -19.71
N VAL A 317 -7.36 13.79 -19.66
CA VAL A 317 -6.69 14.32 -20.86
C VAL A 317 -6.42 13.21 -21.86
N PHE A 318 -5.96 12.05 -21.41
CA PHE A 318 -5.70 10.91 -22.28
C PHE A 318 -6.97 10.41 -22.98
N ILE A 319 -8.07 10.25 -22.25
CA ILE A 319 -9.36 9.84 -22.83
C ILE A 319 -9.92 10.92 -23.75
N GLY A 320 -9.83 12.21 -23.38
CA GLY A 320 -10.25 13.32 -24.22
C GLY A 320 -9.49 13.36 -25.55
N LEU A 321 -8.17 13.24 -25.51
CA LEU A 321 -7.34 13.13 -26.70
C LEU A 321 -7.71 11.92 -27.55
N PHE A 322 -8.00 10.78 -26.92
CA PHE A 322 -8.43 9.58 -27.62
C PHE A 322 -9.77 9.77 -28.35
N VAL A 323 -10.74 10.41 -27.72
CA VAL A 323 -12.04 10.74 -28.34
C VAL A 323 -11.86 11.71 -29.51
N ILE A 324 -11.05 12.76 -29.34
CA ILE A 324 -10.73 13.72 -30.41
C ILE A 324 -10.03 13.02 -31.58
N PHE A 325 -9.08 12.11 -31.29
CA PHE A 325 -8.38 11.33 -32.31
C PHE A 325 -9.37 10.49 -33.15
N ILE A 326 -10.31 9.80 -32.50
CA ILE A 326 -11.36 9.05 -33.20
C ILE A 326 -12.21 9.99 -34.06
N ALA A 327 -12.65 11.12 -33.51
CA ALA A 327 -13.47 12.08 -34.25
C ALA A 327 -12.75 12.58 -35.51
N LEU A 328 -11.48 12.96 -35.41
CA LEU A 328 -10.66 13.39 -36.55
C LEU A 328 -10.47 12.27 -37.58
N ALA A 329 -10.20 11.05 -37.12
CA ALA A 329 -10.02 9.90 -37.98
C ALA A 329 -11.28 9.54 -38.79
N LEU A 330 -12.48 9.86 -38.29
CA LEU A 330 -13.75 9.65 -39.00
C LEU A 330 -14.19 10.86 -39.83
N LEU A 331 -13.99 12.09 -39.33
CA LEU A 331 -14.47 13.31 -39.99
C LEU A 331 -13.62 13.72 -41.21
N LEU A 332 -12.30 13.61 -41.13
CA LEU A 332 -11.40 13.99 -42.25
C LEU A 332 -11.74 13.29 -43.57
N PRO A 333 -11.86 11.94 -43.64
CA PRO A 333 -12.26 11.27 -44.88
C PRO A 333 -13.67 11.64 -45.32
N THR A 334 -14.58 11.91 -44.38
CA THR A 334 -15.95 12.36 -44.70
C THR A 334 -15.93 13.72 -45.43
N PHE A 335 -15.10 14.67 -44.99
CA PHE A 335 -14.94 15.94 -45.72
C PHE A 335 -14.31 15.76 -47.10
N ASN A 336 -13.37 14.82 -47.26
CA ASN A 336 -12.78 14.52 -48.57
C ASN A 336 -13.83 13.95 -49.53
N ILE A 337 -14.73 13.08 -49.07
CA ILE A 337 -15.85 12.55 -49.88
C ILE A 337 -16.77 13.69 -50.33
N VAL A 338 -17.19 14.57 -49.40
CA VAL A 338 -18.06 15.73 -49.72
C VAL A 338 -17.39 16.67 -50.72
N LYS A 339 -16.08 16.89 -50.60
CA LYS A 339 -15.33 17.74 -51.53
C LYS A 339 -15.29 17.15 -52.94
N VAL A 340 -15.12 15.83 -53.07
CA VAL A 340 -15.17 15.15 -54.37
C VAL A 340 -16.57 15.21 -54.98
N LEU A 341 -17.62 15.07 -54.18
CA LEU A 341 -19.03 15.12 -54.63
C LEU A 341 -19.51 16.52 -55.03
N HIS A 342 -18.89 17.59 -54.53
CA HIS A 342 -19.22 18.97 -54.91
C HIS A 342 -18.42 19.52 -56.10
N ILE A 343 -17.40 18.79 -56.57
CA ILE A 343 -16.54 19.20 -57.70
C ILE A 343 -17.00 18.55 -59.03
N ASN A 344 -17.85 17.52 -58.96
CA ASN A 344 -18.66 17.02 -60.09
C ASN A 344 -20.08 17.58 -60.00
#